data_AF-A0A2A2Y6J2-F1
#
_entry.id   AF-A0A2A2Y6J2-F1
#
_cell.length_a   1.000
_cell.length_b   1.000
_cell.length_c   1.000
_cell.angle_alpha   90.00
_cell.angle_beta   90.00
_cell.angle_gamma   90.00
#
_symmetry.space_group_name_H-M   'P 1'
#
loop_
_entity.id
_entity.type
_entity.pdbx_description
1 polymer ?
#
loop_
_entity_poly.entity_id
_entity_poly.type
_entity_poly.pdbx_seq_one_letter_code
_entity_poly.pdbx_strand_id
1 'polypeptide(L)'
;MLIGTHILLPIIPLAWRRHKLLQEKKCGYKLHEFAVVGLFGALPDLLNPHLSLEARLSSWSHGMPFVGILAGLLLLGCIPKASPLTIIRASYLLFAYCLHLFCDGISGGIAWLYPFSDMVIGSAFIKPGLLWFASDFLLVITAYVLLRLLPDLAPQWRSPK
;
A
#
# COMPACT_ATOMS: atom_id res chain seq x y z
N MET A 1 -7.48 -4.54 9.34
CA MET A 1 -6.76 -5.84 9.19
C MET A 1 -5.46 -5.74 9.98
N LEU A 2 -4.53 -6.68 9.87
CA LEU A 2 -3.18 -6.50 10.43
C LEU A 2 -2.33 -5.62 9.50
N ILE A 3 -1.35 -4.92 10.09
CA ILE A 3 -0.49 -3.96 9.39
C ILE A 3 0.27 -4.56 8.21
N GLY A 4 0.62 -5.86 8.26
CA GLY A 4 1.34 -6.53 7.18
C GLY A 4 0.55 -6.51 5.87
N THR A 5 -0.78 -6.66 5.93
CA THR A 5 -1.65 -6.53 4.76
C THR A 5 -1.54 -5.13 4.16
N HIS A 6 -1.67 -4.11 5.00
CA HIS A 6 -1.66 -2.71 4.57
C HIS A 6 -0.32 -2.33 3.92
N ILE A 7 0.80 -2.86 4.43
CA ILE A 7 2.14 -2.66 3.86
C ILE A 7 2.33 -3.43 2.54
N LEU A 8 2.01 -4.73 2.54
CA LEU A 8 2.45 -5.65 1.50
C LEU A 8 1.51 -5.70 0.30
N LEU A 9 0.21 -5.51 0.50
CA LEU A 9 -0.77 -5.56 -0.59
C LEU A 9 -0.45 -4.58 -1.73
N PRO A 10 -0.08 -3.30 -1.48
CA PRO A 10 0.33 -2.40 -2.56
C PRO A 10 1.74 -2.72 -3.11
N ILE A 11 2.57 -3.48 -2.41
CA ILE A 11 3.90 -3.92 -2.89
C ILE A 11 3.80 -5.03 -3.93
N ILE A 12 2.81 -5.93 -3.82
CA ILE A 12 2.70 -7.12 -4.69
C ILE A 12 2.67 -6.78 -6.19
N PRO A 13 1.83 -5.84 -6.68
CA PRO A 13 1.79 -5.52 -8.11
C PRO A 13 3.11 -4.91 -8.61
N LEU A 14 3.78 -4.10 -7.77
CA LEU A 14 5.09 -3.53 -8.08
C LEU A 14 6.17 -4.62 -8.16
N ALA A 15 6.13 -5.60 -7.26
CA ALA A 15 7.08 -6.70 -7.20
C ALA A 15 6.94 -7.61 -8.42
N TRP A 16 5.70 -7.91 -8.80
CA TRP A 16 5.37 -8.61 -10.04
C TRP A 16 5.88 -7.87 -11.28
N ARG A 17 5.67 -6.55 -11.35
CA ARG A 17 6.17 -5.74 -12.47
C ARG A 17 7.69 -5.73 -12.55
N ARG A 18 8.39 -5.63 -11.40
CA ARG A 18 9.85 -5.77 -11.33
C ARG A 18 10.30 -7.12 -11.91
N HIS A 19 9.66 -8.21 -11.52
CA HIS A 19 9.98 -9.53 -12.06
C HIS A 19 9.85 -9.58 -13.58
N LYS A 20 8.74 -9.07 -14.14
CA LYS A 20 8.57 -8.98 -15.61
C LYS A 20 9.66 -8.15 -16.29
N LEU A 21 10.02 -7.00 -15.72
CA LEU A 21 11.09 -6.16 -16.27
C LEU A 21 12.45 -6.86 -16.27
N LEU A 22 12.74 -7.67 -15.26
CA LEU A 22 13.97 -8.49 -15.20
C LEU A 22 13.98 -9.55 -16.32
N GLN A 23 12.85 -10.18 -16.61
CA GLN A 23 12.72 -11.11 -17.75
C GLN A 23 12.95 -10.41 -19.10
N GLU A 24 12.51 -9.15 -19.22
CA GLU A 24 12.70 -8.31 -20.41
C GLU A 24 14.10 -7.64 -20.48
N LYS A 25 15.02 -7.96 -19.56
CA LYS A 25 16.36 -7.32 -19.45
C LYS A 25 16.31 -5.79 -19.28
N LYS A 26 15.22 -5.27 -18.71
CA LYS A 26 15.05 -3.84 -18.41
C LYS A 26 15.44 -3.55 -16.97
N CYS A 27 15.85 -2.30 -16.72
CA CYS A 27 16.10 -1.85 -15.36
C CYS A 27 14.78 -1.90 -14.55
N GLY A 28 14.75 -2.75 -13.53
CA GLY A 28 13.60 -2.92 -12.65
C GLY A 28 13.56 -1.86 -11.54
N TYR A 29 12.52 -1.93 -10.70
CA TYR A 29 12.38 -1.08 -9.54
C TYR A 29 13.47 -1.33 -8.48
N LYS A 30 13.93 -0.26 -7.83
CA LYS A 30 14.90 -0.30 -6.74
C LYS A 30 14.22 -0.67 -5.42
N LEU A 31 14.97 -1.25 -4.48
CA LEU A 31 14.44 -1.67 -3.17
C LEU A 31 13.74 -0.55 -2.39
N HIS A 32 14.28 0.68 -2.45
CA HIS A 32 13.66 1.82 -1.77
C HIS A 32 12.28 2.19 -2.34
N GLU A 33 12.00 1.91 -3.63
CA GLU A 33 10.68 2.20 -4.20
C GLU A 33 9.61 1.33 -3.54
N PHE A 34 9.93 0.07 -3.19
CA PHE A 34 9.04 -0.80 -2.43
C PHE A 34 8.84 -0.31 -0.99
N ALA A 35 9.92 0.14 -0.34
CA ALA A 35 9.84 0.67 1.02
C ALA A 35 8.92 1.90 1.08
N VAL A 36 9.04 2.83 0.13
CA VAL A 36 8.17 4.02 0.07
C VAL A 36 6.71 3.62 -0.17
N VAL A 37 6.43 2.68 -1.07
CA VAL A 37 5.06 2.18 -1.29
C VAL A 37 4.49 1.53 -0.04
N GLY A 38 5.26 0.67 0.63
CA GLY A 38 4.83 0.02 1.86
C GLY A 38 4.57 1.02 2.99
N LEU A 39 5.39 2.07 3.10
CA LEU A 39 5.16 3.17 4.05
C LEU A 39 3.86 3.90 3.77
N PHE A 40 3.54 4.18 2.50
CA PHE A 40 2.26 4.79 2.13
C PHE A 40 1.06 3.87 2.38
N GLY A 41 1.25 2.56 2.23
CA GLY A 41 0.25 1.56 2.62
C GLY A 41 -0.02 1.55 4.12
N ALA A 42 1.01 1.71 4.97
CA ALA A 42 0.86 1.80 6.42
C ALA A 42 0.56 3.21 6.95
N LEU A 43 0.62 4.24 6.10
CA LEU A 43 0.61 5.64 6.51
C LEU A 43 -0.60 6.03 7.37
N PRO A 44 -1.84 5.56 7.09
CA PRO A 44 -2.99 5.87 7.94
C PRO A 44 -2.75 5.49 9.41
N ASP A 45 -2.24 4.28 9.66
CA ASP A 45 -1.96 3.75 11.00
C ASP A 45 -0.75 4.44 11.64
N LEU A 46 0.25 4.82 10.85
CA LEU A 46 1.42 5.54 11.35
C LEU A 46 1.07 6.97 11.80
N LEU A 47 0.14 7.62 11.09
CA LEU A 47 -0.32 8.98 11.42
C LEU A 47 -1.29 9.00 12.60
N ASN A 48 -2.10 7.95 12.75
CA ASN A 48 -3.00 7.83 13.88
C ASN A 48 -3.07 6.39 14.39
N PRO A 49 -2.09 5.98 15.21
CA PRO A 49 -2.01 4.62 15.75
C PRO A 49 -3.25 4.30 16.59
N HIS A 50 -3.84 3.14 16.34
CA HIS A 50 -5.03 2.69 17.04
C HIS A 50 -5.00 1.18 17.25
N LEU A 51 -5.57 0.73 18.37
CA LEU A 51 -5.67 -0.70 18.72
C LEU A 51 -7.12 -1.19 18.76
N SER A 52 -8.09 -0.27 18.79
CA SER A 52 -9.52 -0.58 18.82
C SER A 52 -10.22 -0.07 17.57
N LEU A 53 -11.36 -0.70 17.24
CA LEU A 53 -12.22 -0.26 16.14
C LEU A 53 -12.74 1.16 16.37
N GLU A 54 -13.14 1.47 17.61
CA GLU A 54 -13.61 2.81 17.98
C GLU A 54 -12.54 3.88 17.68
N ALA A 55 -11.29 3.65 18.11
CA ALA A 55 -10.19 4.58 17.86
C ALA A 55 -9.94 4.77 16.35
N ARG A 56 -10.10 3.71 15.53
CA ARG A 56 -10.04 3.81 14.06
C ARG A 56 -11.17 4.66 13.49
N LEU A 57 -12.39 4.48 13.98
CA LEU A 57 -13.56 5.23 13.50
C LEU A 57 -13.51 6.71 13.90
N SER A 58 -12.76 7.06 14.93
CA SER A 58 -12.43 8.44 15.32
C SER A 58 -11.12 8.97 14.73
N SER A 59 -10.53 8.29 13.74
CA SER A 59 -9.22 8.64 13.17
C SER A 59 -9.34 9.54 11.94
N TRP A 60 -8.75 10.74 12.01
CA TRP A 60 -8.71 11.69 10.89
C TRP A 60 -7.92 11.19 9.67
N SER A 61 -6.92 10.32 9.86
CA SER A 61 -6.19 9.71 8.74
C SER A 61 -7.02 8.65 8.00
N HIS A 62 -8.11 8.14 8.57
CA HIS A 62 -8.91 7.06 7.99
C HIS A 62 -10.13 7.55 7.18
N GLY A 63 -10.15 8.85 6.84
CA GLY A 63 -11.23 9.50 6.10
C GLY A 63 -10.80 10.10 4.76
N MET A 64 -11.77 10.28 3.86
CA MET A 64 -11.58 10.93 2.56
C MET A 64 -11.10 12.38 2.62
N PRO A 65 -11.45 13.20 3.65
CA PRO A 65 -10.85 14.53 3.77
C PRO A 65 -9.31 14.48 3.79
N PHE A 66 -8.73 13.51 4.51
CA PHE A 66 -7.28 13.35 4.54
C PHE A 66 -6.72 12.81 3.22
N VAL A 67 -7.45 11.91 2.53
CA VAL A 67 -7.08 11.49 1.16
C VAL A 67 -6.96 12.70 0.23
N GLY A 68 -7.89 13.66 0.31
CA GLY A 68 -7.84 14.90 -0.46
C GLY A 68 -6.60 15.74 -0.13
N ILE A 69 -6.28 15.90 1.16
CA ILE A 69 -5.07 16.61 1.60
C ILE A 69 -3.81 15.90 1.06
N LEU A 70 -3.72 14.58 1.23
CA LEU A 70 -2.59 13.79 0.76
C LEU A 70 -2.41 13.88 -0.76
N ALA A 71 -3.49 13.81 -1.52
CA ALA A 71 -3.46 13.98 -2.96
C ALA A 71 -2.92 15.36 -3.35
N GLY A 72 -3.38 16.42 -2.68
CA GLY A 72 -2.87 17.78 -2.86
C GLY A 72 -1.37 17.87 -2.58
N LEU A 73 -0.89 17.33 -1.46
CA LEU A 73 0.54 17.32 -1.11
C LEU A 73 1.39 16.56 -2.12
N LEU A 74 0.91 15.39 -2.58
CA LEU A 74 1.60 14.60 -3.60
C LEU A 74 1.68 15.35 -4.93
N LEU A 75 0.60 16.03 -5.34
CA LEU A 75 0.57 16.85 -6.56
C LEU A 75 1.51 18.06 -6.46
N LEU A 76 1.52 18.76 -5.31
CA LEU A 76 2.46 19.85 -5.06
C LEU A 76 3.92 19.36 -5.12
N GLY A 77 4.20 18.19 -4.54
CA GLY A 77 5.50 17.54 -4.63
C GLY A 77 5.93 17.17 -6.05
N CYS A 78 4.98 17.04 -6.98
CA CYS A 78 5.28 16.80 -8.39
C CYS A 78 5.74 18.06 -9.15
N ILE A 79 5.39 19.27 -8.69
CA ILE A 79 5.64 20.54 -9.42
C ILE A 79 7.10 20.70 -9.86
N PRO A 80 8.13 20.50 -9.00
CA PRO A 80 9.52 20.75 -9.39
C PRO A 80 10.04 19.82 -10.49
N LYS A 81 9.40 18.67 -10.67
CA LYS A 81 9.80 17.62 -11.63
C LYS A 81 8.57 17.08 -12.33
N ALA A 82 7.69 17.98 -12.78
CA ALA A 82 6.43 17.62 -13.41
C ALA A 82 6.73 16.80 -14.67
N SER A 83 6.50 15.49 -14.58
CA SER A 83 6.64 14.55 -15.67
C SER A 83 5.55 13.49 -15.54
N PRO A 84 5.13 12.84 -16.64
CA PRO A 84 4.17 11.74 -16.57
C PRO A 84 4.60 10.65 -15.58
N LEU A 85 5.91 10.36 -15.49
CA LEU A 85 6.44 9.37 -14.55
C LEU A 85 6.28 9.82 -13.08
N THR A 86 6.50 11.09 -12.78
CA THR A 86 6.34 11.65 -11.43
C THR A 86 4.88 11.58 -11.01
N ILE A 87 3.95 11.92 -11.90
CA ILE A 87 2.51 11.83 -11.65
C ILE A 87 2.08 10.38 -11.42
N ILE A 88 2.54 9.44 -12.27
CA ILE A 88 2.23 8.01 -12.09
C ILE A 88 2.71 7.50 -10.73
N ARG A 89 3.91 7.91 -10.29
CA ARG A 89 4.44 7.54 -8.97
C ARG A 89 3.58 8.12 -7.84
N ALA A 90 3.26 9.40 -7.89
CA ALA A 90 2.39 10.04 -6.91
C ALA A 90 1.01 9.36 -6.85
N SER A 91 0.39 9.08 -8.00
CA SER A 91 -0.87 8.35 -8.08
C SER A 91 -0.78 6.95 -7.48
N TYR A 92 0.36 6.25 -7.64
CA TYR A 92 0.56 4.93 -7.05
C TYR A 92 0.72 4.99 -5.52
N LEU A 93 1.36 6.03 -4.99
CA LEU A 93 1.44 6.27 -3.54
C LEU A 93 0.06 6.59 -2.95
N LEU A 94 -0.73 7.42 -3.63
CA LEU A 94 -2.11 7.68 -3.24
C LEU A 94 -2.96 6.40 -3.32
N PHE A 95 -2.77 5.59 -4.36
CA PHE A 95 -3.43 4.30 -4.49
C PHE A 95 -3.09 3.37 -3.32
N ALA A 96 -1.82 3.28 -2.90
CA ALA A 96 -1.42 2.49 -1.75
C ALA A 96 -2.14 2.92 -0.47
N TYR A 97 -2.28 4.23 -0.25
CA TYR A 97 -3.06 4.80 0.85
C TYR A 97 -4.55 4.43 0.76
N CYS A 98 -5.17 4.62 -0.40
CA CYS A 98 -6.58 4.28 -0.60
C CYS A 98 -6.84 2.78 -0.44
N LEU A 99 -5.88 1.94 -0.81
CA LEU A 99 -5.97 0.50 -0.65
C LEU A 99 -6.01 0.09 0.83
N HIS A 100 -5.29 0.81 1.70
CA HIS A 100 -5.45 0.67 3.15
C HIS A 100 -6.88 0.95 3.59
N LEU A 101 -7.43 2.11 3.22
CA LEU A 101 -8.80 2.48 3.60
C LEU A 101 -9.84 1.49 3.07
N PHE A 102 -9.61 0.96 1.87
CA PHE A 102 -10.44 -0.10 1.31
C PHE A 102 -10.39 -1.38 2.17
N CYS A 103 -9.19 -1.82 2.56
CA CYS A 103 -9.01 -2.96 3.47
C CYS A 103 -9.73 -2.75 4.82
N ASP A 104 -9.71 -1.54 5.36
CA ASP A 104 -10.46 -1.22 6.58
C ASP A 104 -11.96 -1.21 6.36
N GLY A 105 -12.43 -0.64 5.23
CA GLY A 105 -13.82 -0.65 4.81
C GLY A 105 -14.42 -2.05 4.78
N ILE A 106 -13.66 -3.06 4.33
CA ILE A 106 -14.13 -4.45 4.25
C ILE A 106 -13.86 -5.29 5.52
N SER A 107 -13.07 -4.79 6.46
CA SER A 107 -12.67 -5.52 7.69
C SER A 107 -13.24 -4.95 8.98
N GLY A 108 -14.09 -3.92 8.89
CA GLY A 108 -14.81 -3.35 10.04
C GLY A 108 -15.36 -1.94 9.80
N GLY A 109 -15.16 -1.37 8.61
CA GLY A 109 -15.69 -0.08 8.22
C GLY A 109 -14.76 1.09 8.55
N ILE A 110 -15.04 2.23 7.90
CA ILE A 110 -14.37 3.52 8.10
C ILE A 110 -15.41 4.64 8.26
N ALA A 111 -15.15 5.61 9.12
CA ALA A 111 -15.93 6.86 9.17
C ALA A 111 -15.45 7.78 8.04
N TRP A 112 -16.05 7.63 6.86
CA TRP A 112 -15.44 8.09 5.61
C TRP A 112 -15.28 9.60 5.48
N LEU A 113 -16.07 10.39 6.23
CA LEU A 113 -16.04 11.85 6.26
C LEU A 113 -15.57 12.43 7.60
N TYR A 114 -15.05 11.63 8.51
CA TYR A 114 -14.54 12.13 9.78
C TYR A 114 -13.46 13.22 9.54
N PRO A 115 -13.45 14.35 10.27
CA PRO A 115 -14.27 14.68 11.45
C PRO A 115 -15.60 15.41 11.14
N PHE A 116 -16.01 15.52 9.88
CA PHE A 116 -17.25 16.23 9.50
C PHE A 116 -18.51 15.39 9.68
N SER A 117 -18.37 14.06 9.72
CA SER A 117 -19.46 13.12 9.95
C SER A 117 -18.93 11.80 10.50
N ASP A 118 -19.64 11.24 11.47
CA ASP A 118 -19.38 9.91 12.05
C ASP A 118 -20.05 8.77 11.27
N MET A 119 -20.60 9.06 10.07
CA MET A 119 -21.22 8.04 9.24
C MET A 119 -20.18 7.00 8.79
N VAL A 120 -20.37 5.77 9.25
CA VAL A 120 -19.52 4.63 8.92
C VAL A 120 -19.99 3.99 7.62
N ILE A 121 -19.06 3.77 6.69
CA ILE A 121 -19.27 2.95 5.50
C ILE A 121 -18.46 1.65 5.60
N GLY A 122 -18.96 0.61 4.95
CA GLY A 122 -18.32 -0.70 4.93
C GLY A 122 -18.92 -1.67 5.95
N SER A 123 -18.38 -2.88 5.97
CA SER A 123 -18.86 -3.95 6.86
C SER A 123 -17.71 -4.90 7.21
N ALA A 124 -17.91 -5.74 8.22
CA ALA A 124 -16.92 -6.74 8.64
C ALA A 124 -17.01 -8.03 7.79
N PHE A 125 -16.79 -7.92 6.47
CA PHE A 125 -16.73 -9.10 5.60
C PHE A 125 -15.56 -10.02 5.98
N ILE A 126 -14.44 -9.42 6.42
CA ILE A 126 -13.29 -10.15 6.95
C ILE A 126 -13.28 -10.05 8.47
N LYS A 127 -13.78 -11.10 9.12
CA LYS A 127 -13.83 -11.17 10.58
C LYS A 127 -12.43 -11.15 11.21
N PRO A 128 -12.24 -10.45 12.34
CA PRO A 128 -11.00 -10.53 13.12
C PRO A 128 -10.66 -11.98 13.49
N GLY A 129 -9.36 -12.26 13.62
CA GLY A 129 -8.84 -13.58 14.00
C GLY A 129 -8.07 -14.24 12.86
N LEU A 130 -8.32 -15.54 12.62
CA LEU A 130 -7.53 -16.37 11.71
C LEU A 130 -7.39 -15.79 10.30
N LEU A 131 -8.45 -15.16 9.77
CA LEU A 131 -8.42 -14.59 8.42
C LEU A 131 -7.43 -13.43 8.31
N TRP A 132 -7.31 -12.57 9.34
CA TRP A 132 -6.34 -11.48 9.32
C TRP A 132 -4.91 -12.00 9.31
N PHE A 133 -4.61 -12.99 10.16
CA PHE A 133 -3.30 -13.65 10.18
C PHE A 133 -2.99 -14.37 8.87
N ALA A 134 -3.98 -15.08 8.31
CA ALA A 134 -3.84 -15.77 7.04
C ALA A 134 -3.55 -14.79 5.89
N SER A 135 -4.24 -13.64 5.84
CA SER A 135 -3.98 -12.59 4.85
C SER A 135 -2.55 -12.06 4.93
N ASP A 136 -2.09 -11.68 6.13
CA ASP A 136 -0.72 -11.21 6.33
C ASP A 136 0.31 -12.28 5.94
N PHE A 137 0.11 -13.52 6.39
CA PHE A 137 1.01 -14.63 6.07
C PHE A 137 1.10 -14.87 4.56
N LEU A 138 -0.04 -14.93 3.86
CA LEU A 138 -0.07 -15.12 2.41
C LEU A 138 0.63 -13.97 1.68
N LEU A 139 0.45 -12.72 2.13
CA LEU A 139 1.11 -11.56 1.54
C LEU A 139 2.61 -11.55 1.81
N VAL A 140 3.06 -11.96 2.99
CA VAL A 140 4.50 -12.12 3.30
C VAL A 140 5.13 -13.17 2.39
N ILE A 141 4.51 -14.35 2.27
CA ILE A 141 5.01 -15.42 1.39
C ILE A 141 5.03 -14.95 -0.06
N THR A 142 3.97 -14.29 -0.53
CA THR A 142 3.90 -13.77 -1.90
C THR A 142 4.99 -12.72 -2.15
N ALA A 143 5.16 -11.77 -1.23
CA ALA A 143 6.20 -10.75 -1.33
C ALA A 143 7.60 -11.38 -1.34
N TYR A 144 7.85 -12.36 -0.48
CA TYR A 144 9.13 -13.09 -0.43
C TYR A 144 9.41 -13.82 -1.74
N VAL A 145 8.43 -14.54 -2.29
CA VAL A 145 8.55 -15.24 -3.57
C VAL A 145 8.89 -14.24 -4.69
N LEU A 146 8.15 -13.14 -4.79
CA LEU A 146 8.30 -12.17 -5.88
C LEU A 146 9.59 -11.33 -5.77
N LEU A 147 9.99 -10.94 -4.56
CA LEU A 147 11.12 -10.02 -4.36
C LEU A 147 12.45 -10.75 -4.19
N ARG A 148 12.43 -12.01 -3.75
CA ARG A 148 13.64 -12.80 -3.45
C ARG A 148 13.76 -14.05 -4.32
N LEU A 149 12.83 -15.00 -4.20
CA LEU A 149 13.00 -16.31 -4.85
C LEU A 149 12.99 -16.23 -6.38
N LEU A 150 11.99 -15.58 -6.97
CA LEU A 150 11.90 -15.50 -8.44
C LEU A 150 13.07 -14.73 -9.08
N PRO A 151 13.55 -13.61 -8.51
CA PRO A 151 14.78 -12.97 -9.00
C PRO A 151 16.03 -13.84 -8.88
N ASP A 152 16.16 -14.63 -7.81
CA ASP A 152 17.33 -15.51 -7.60
C ASP A 152 17.31 -16.73 -8.56
N LEU A 153 16.11 -17.24 -8.87
CA LEU A 153 15.90 -18.34 -9.83
C LEU A 153 15.91 -17.88 -11.29
N ALA A 154 15.72 -16.58 -11.54
CA ALA A 154 15.89 -16.04 -12.87
C ALA A 154 17.34 -16.28 -13.28
N PRO A 155 17.59 -16.91 -14.45
CA PRO A 155 18.94 -17.29 -14.84
C PRO A 155 19.84 -16.06 -14.76
N GLN A 156 20.92 -16.16 -13.96
CA GLN A 156 21.94 -15.12 -13.84
C GLN A 156 22.71 -15.07 -15.17
N TRP A 157 22.12 -14.45 -16.19
CA TRP A 157 22.84 -14.06 -17.39
C TRP A 157 23.75 -12.89 -17.00
N ARG A 158 24.83 -13.22 -16.30
CA ARG A 158 25.94 -12.30 -16.07
C ARG A 158 26.34 -11.78 -17.44
N SER A 159 26.29 -10.46 -17.61
CA SER A 159 26.91 -9.81 -18.76
C SER A 159 28.34 -10.36 -18.91
N PRO A 160 28.77 -10.77 -20.12
CA PRO A 160 30.18 -11.03 -20.34
C PRO A 160 30.94 -9.77 -19.92
N LYS A 161 31.94 -9.96 -19.05
CA LYS A 161 32.90 -8.92 -18.69
C LYS A 161 33.67 -8.48 -19.93
#